data_AF-N6ZTI5-F1
#
_entry.id   AF-N6ZTI5-F1
#
_cell.length_a   1.000
_cell.length_b   1.000
_cell.length_c   1.000
_cell.angle_alpha   90.00
_cell.angle_beta   90.00
_cell.angle_gamma   90.00
#
_symmetry.space_group_name_H-M   'P 1'
#
loop_
_entity.id
_entity.type
_entity.pdbx_description
1 polymer ?
#
loop_
_entity_poly.entity_id
_entity_poly.type
_entity_poly.pdbx_seq_one_letter_code
_entity_poly.pdbx_strand_id
1 'polypeptide(L)'
;AQAKAREALVQAALAELEPLCRRAPTVERLSLLGSTHKRHALVAAAPAARLEALDACAEAYREAFEAGGSQDAYPFTNWASAVLLAAHLDAAHPGLPPSALEEELPRLRTGLQERGGRNPDFWTAASLADLDLVMLLARSLPAAETAARGRKRAAGATEACAALTERILATYRDALARGASPRERASLVENLDALLALLEGGPPVLGDRLRRIRDAI
;
A
#
# COMPACT_ATOMS: atom_id res chain seq x y z
N ALA A 1 -22.92 14.29 -9.23
CA ALA A 1 -22.94 13.81 -10.63
C ALA A 1 -21.59 13.22 -11.05
N GLN A 2 -20.48 13.95 -10.91
CA GLN A 2 -19.15 13.49 -11.36
C GLN A 2 -18.59 12.27 -10.60
N ALA A 3 -18.75 12.18 -9.28
CA ALA A 3 -18.29 11.03 -8.49
C ALA A 3 -18.99 9.72 -8.89
N LYS A 4 -20.32 9.76 -9.00
CA LYS A 4 -21.14 8.63 -9.48
C LYS A 4 -20.75 8.17 -10.89
N ALA A 5 -20.41 9.11 -11.78
CA ALA A 5 -19.93 8.76 -13.12
C ALA A 5 -18.56 8.06 -13.08
N ARG A 6 -17.63 8.49 -12.21
CA ARG A 6 -16.33 7.84 -12.01
C ARG A 6 -16.50 6.43 -11.45
N GLU A 7 -17.36 6.25 -10.45
CA GLU A 7 -17.66 4.95 -9.86
C GLU A 7 -18.24 3.98 -10.91
N ALA A 8 -19.19 4.44 -11.73
CA ALA A 8 -19.74 3.63 -12.82
C ALA A 8 -18.69 3.21 -13.86
N LEU A 9 -17.74 4.10 -14.20
CA LEU A 9 -16.65 3.77 -15.13
C LEU A 9 -15.71 2.70 -14.55
N VAL A 10 -15.38 2.79 -13.27
CA VAL A 10 -14.53 1.77 -12.61
C VAL A 10 -15.26 0.43 -12.53
N GLN A 11 -16.55 0.43 -12.21
CA GLN A 11 -17.37 -0.79 -12.18
C GLN A 11 -17.46 -1.46 -13.56
N ALA A 12 -17.60 -0.68 -14.64
CA ALA A 12 -17.55 -1.22 -16.00
C ALA A 12 -16.20 -1.87 -16.31
N ALA A 13 -15.09 -1.24 -15.92
CA ALA A 13 -13.76 -1.83 -16.08
C ALA A 13 -13.59 -3.13 -15.29
N LEU A 14 -14.11 -3.20 -14.06
CA LEU A 14 -14.10 -4.43 -13.25
C LEU A 14 -14.90 -5.55 -13.91
N ALA A 15 -16.09 -5.24 -14.46
CA ALA A 15 -16.93 -6.22 -15.15
C ALA A 15 -16.24 -6.87 -16.38
N GLU A 16 -15.31 -6.16 -17.02
CA GLU A 16 -14.49 -6.69 -18.11
C GLU A 16 -13.24 -7.43 -17.61
N LEU A 17 -12.58 -6.89 -16.57
CA LEU A 17 -11.29 -7.39 -16.10
C LEU A 17 -11.40 -8.66 -15.24
N GLU A 18 -12.45 -8.78 -14.42
CA GLU A 18 -12.65 -9.95 -13.55
C GLU A 18 -12.81 -11.27 -14.35
N PRO A 19 -13.63 -11.36 -15.42
CA PRO A 19 -13.69 -12.56 -16.25
C PRO A 19 -12.34 -12.88 -16.91
N LEU A 20 -11.59 -11.85 -17.33
CA LEU A 20 -10.27 -12.05 -17.94
C LEU A 20 -9.28 -12.66 -16.95
N CYS A 21 -9.23 -12.14 -15.73
CA CYS A 21 -8.35 -12.65 -14.67
C CYS A 21 -8.72 -14.08 -14.28
N ARG A 22 -10.01 -14.39 -14.14
CA ARG A 22 -10.48 -15.76 -13.84
C ARG A 22 -10.07 -16.78 -14.91
N ARG A 23 -10.05 -16.38 -16.19
CA ARG A 23 -9.72 -17.29 -17.30
C ARG A 23 -8.23 -17.53 -17.46
N ALA A 24 -7.41 -16.55 -17.12
CA ALA A 24 -5.96 -16.63 -17.28
C ALA A 24 -5.28 -15.69 -16.27
N PRO A 25 -5.13 -16.15 -15.02
CA PRO A 25 -4.52 -15.37 -13.95
C PRO A 25 -3.01 -15.25 -14.21
N THR A 26 -2.53 -14.01 -14.24
CA THR A 26 -1.12 -13.65 -14.36
C THR A 26 -0.83 -12.56 -13.34
N VAL A 27 0.41 -12.44 -12.86
CA VAL A 27 0.80 -11.43 -11.87
C VAL A 27 0.39 -10.03 -12.33
N GLU A 28 0.57 -9.70 -13.62
CA GLU A 28 0.25 -8.40 -14.21
C GLU A 28 -1.26 -8.14 -14.22
N ARG A 29 -2.07 -9.13 -14.63
CA ARG A 29 -3.54 -9.00 -14.66
C ARG A 29 -4.14 -8.89 -13.27
N LEU A 30 -3.67 -9.71 -12.33
CA LEU A 30 -4.12 -9.68 -10.95
C LEU A 30 -3.72 -8.37 -10.27
N SER A 31 -2.51 -7.87 -10.53
CA SER A 31 -2.06 -6.55 -10.08
C SER A 31 -2.89 -5.41 -10.68
N LEU A 32 -3.26 -5.52 -11.97
CA LEU A 32 -4.15 -4.56 -12.61
C LEU A 32 -5.55 -4.59 -11.97
N LEU A 33 -6.07 -5.78 -11.68
CA LEU A 33 -7.36 -5.98 -11.00
C LEU A 33 -7.34 -5.36 -9.60
N GLY A 34 -6.31 -5.66 -8.79
CA GLY A 34 -6.13 -5.03 -7.48
C GLY A 34 -6.06 -3.51 -7.57
N SER A 35 -5.31 -2.96 -8.52
CA SER A 35 -5.24 -1.50 -8.73
C SER A 35 -6.58 -0.89 -9.16
N THR A 36 -7.44 -1.67 -9.83
CA THR A 36 -8.77 -1.23 -10.26
C THR A 36 -9.73 -1.22 -9.09
N HIS A 37 -9.69 -2.25 -8.23
CA HIS A 37 -10.43 -2.25 -6.95
C HIS A 37 -9.97 -1.13 -6.00
N LYS A 38 -8.66 -0.82 -5.94
CA LYS A 38 -8.15 0.35 -5.19
C LYS A 38 -8.78 1.66 -5.70
N ARG A 39 -8.89 1.82 -7.02
CA ARG A 39 -9.59 2.97 -7.62
C ARG A 39 -11.08 2.97 -7.32
N HIS A 40 -11.72 1.80 -7.25
CA HIS A 40 -13.11 1.67 -6.84
C HIS A 40 -13.29 2.17 -5.40
N ALA A 41 -12.42 1.74 -4.47
CA ALA A 41 -12.44 2.20 -3.08
C ALA A 41 -12.33 3.74 -2.95
N LEU A 42 -11.50 4.37 -3.79
CA LEU A 42 -11.32 5.83 -3.82
C LEU A 42 -12.57 6.61 -4.25
N VAL A 43 -13.41 6.01 -5.11
CA VAL A 43 -14.59 6.69 -5.68
C VAL A 43 -15.90 6.20 -5.08
N ALA A 44 -15.88 5.09 -4.34
CA ALA A 44 -17.05 4.51 -3.67
C ALA A 44 -17.66 5.52 -2.70
N ALA A 45 -18.96 5.77 -2.84
CA ALA A 45 -19.66 6.73 -1.99
C ALA A 45 -20.02 6.15 -0.61
N ALA A 46 -20.39 4.87 -0.57
CA ALA A 46 -20.81 4.20 0.65
C ALA A 46 -19.60 3.58 1.39
N PRO A 47 -19.50 3.74 2.72
CA PRO A 47 -18.42 3.12 3.50
C PRO A 47 -18.34 1.60 3.31
N ALA A 48 -19.47 0.91 3.26
CA ALA A 48 -19.51 -0.54 3.02
C ALA A 48 -18.94 -0.93 1.64
N ALA A 49 -19.30 -0.19 0.58
CA ALA A 49 -18.76 -0.43 -0.76
C ALA A 49 -17.26 -0.13 -0.85
N ARG A 50 -16.77 0.85 -0.08
CA ARG A 50 -15.34 1.14 0.03
C ARG A 50 -14.58 0.00 0.70
N LEU A 51 -15.12 -0.54 1.79
CA LEU A 51 -14.54 -1.69 2.48
C LEU A 51 -14.50 -2.92 1.56
N GLU A 52 -15.63 -3.26 0.91
CA GLU A 52 -15.70 -4.37 -0.05
C GLU A 52 -14.68 -4.21 -1.19
N ALA A 53 -14.51 -2.99 -1.70
CA ALA A 53 -13.50 -2.70 -2.71
C ALA A 53 -12.06 -2.85 -2.19
N LEU A 54 -11.79 -2.53 -0.92
CA LEU A 54 -10.48 -2.77 -0.31
C LEU A 54 -10.20 -4.25 -0.08
N ASP A 55 -11.20 -5.03 0.33
CA ASP A 55 -11.09 -6.47 0.49
C ASP A 55 -10.81 -7.15 -0.86
N ALA A 56 -11.53 -6.77 -1.91
CA ALA A 56 -11.29 -7.26 -3.27
C ALA A 56 -9.91 -6.81 -3.80
N CYS A 57 -9.47 -5.59 -3.46
CA CYS A 57 -8.12 -5.11 -3.77
C CYS A 57 -7.06 -5.97 -3.08
N ALA A 58 -7.23 -6.24 -1.79
CA ALA A 58 -6.32 -7.08 -1.01
C ALA A 58 -6.22 -8.48 -1.60
N GLU A 59 -7.35 -9.10 -1.91
CA GLU A 59 -7.39 -10.46 -2.47
C GLU A 59 -6.67 -10.54 -3.82
N ALA A 60 -6.97 -9.63 -4.75
CA ALA A 60 -6.33 -9.63 -6.06
C ALA A 60 -4.80 -9.44 -5.97
N TYR A 61 -4.31 -8.59 -5.07
CA TYR A 61 -2.87 -8.42 -4.87
C TYR A 61 -2.23 -9.59 -4.12
N ARG A 62 -2.96 -10.25 -3.21
CA ARG A 62 -2.50 -11.47 -2.55
C ARG A 62 -2.34 -12.61 -3.56
N GLU A 63 -3.33 -12.83 -4.42
CA GLU A 63 -3.25 -13.78 -5.51
C GLU A 63 -2.08 -13.44 -6.46
N ALA A 64 -1.88 -12.16 -6.79
CA ALA A 64 -0.75 -11.74 -7.61
C ALA A 64 0.60 -12.05 -6.96
N PHE A 65 0.71 -11.84 -5.64
CA PHE A 65 1.91 -12.15 -4.87
C PHE A 65 2.20 -13.64 -4.87
N GLU A 66 1.20 -14.46 -4.56
CA GLU A 66 1.30 -15.93 -4.54
C GLU A 66 1.63 -16.49 -5.93
N ALA A 67 0.97 -16.01 -6.99
CA ALA A 67 1.22 -16.42 -8.37
C ALA A 67 2.65 -16.09 -8.85
N GLY A 68 3.26 -15.03 -8.30
CA GLY A 68 4.65 -14.65 -8.55
C GLY A 68 5.68 -15.42 -7.71
N GLY A 69 5.27 -16.50 -7.03
CA GLY A 69 6.13 -17.26 -6.12
C GLY A 69 6.56 -16.44 -4.89
N SER A 70 5.76 -15.43 -4.53
CA SER A 70 6.00 -14.51 -3.43
C SER A 70 7.32 -13.73 -3.56
N GLN A 71 7.88 -13.50 -4.75
CA GLN A 71 9.20 -12.83 -4.88
C GLN A 71 9.13 -11.32 -5.15
N ASP A 72 7.94 -10.80 -5.46
CA ASP A 72 7.75 -9.41 -5.86
C ASP A 72 7.19 -8.56 -4.71
N ALA A 73 7.88 -7.46 -4.41
CA ALA A 73 7.47 -6.52 -3.38
C ALA A 73 6.25 -5.70 -3.79
N TYR A 74 6.00 -5.50 -5.10
CA TYR A 74 4.90 -4.66 -5.55
C TYR A 74 3.52 -5.25 -5.20
N PRO A 75 3.20 -6.52 -5.53
CA PRO A 75 1.97 -7.14 -5.07
C PRO A 75 1.85 -7.19 -3.54
N PHE A 76 2.93 -7.57 -2.84
CA PHE A 76 2.94 -7.65 -1.37
C PHE A 76 2.59 -6.31 -0.71
N THR A 77 3.25 -5.23 -1.11
CA THR A 77 3.07 -3.92 -0.48
C THR A 77 1.67 -3.37 -0.71
N ASN A 78 1.08 -3.61 -1.88
CA ASN A 78 -0.30 -3.22 -2.17
C ASN A 78 -1.33 -4.09 -1.44
N TRP A 79 -1.10 -5.41 -1.35
CA TRP A 79 -1.92 -6.31 -0.52
C TRP A 79 -1.91 -5.86 0.94
N ALA A 80 -0.72 -5.72 1.53
CA ALA A 80 -0.56 -5.34 2.92
C ALA A 80 -1.20 -3.98 3.23
N SER A 81 -1.01 -2.99 2.35
CA SER A 81 -1.62 -1.67 2.51
C SER A 81 -3.15 -1.72 2.44
N ALA A 82 -3.72 -2.49 1.50
CA ALA A 82 -5.17 -2.64 1.37
C ALA A 82 -5.80 -3.27 2.63
N VAL A 83 -5.18 -4.33 3.16
CA VAL A 83 -5.62 -4.99 4.39
C VAL A 83 -5.55 -4.06 5.61
N LEU A 84 -4.47 -3.28 5.74
CA LEU A 84 -4.30 -2.32 6.84
C LEU A 84 -5.33 -1.18 6.75
N LEU A 85 -5.66 -0.72 5.54
CA LEU A 85 -6.70 0.28 5.32
C LEU A 85 -8.11 -0.29 5.59
N ALA A 86 -8.39 -1.53 5.18
CA ALA A 86 -9.65 -2.20 5.49
C ALA A 86 -9.86 -2.32 7.01
N ALA A 87 -8.84 -2.77 7.75
CA ALA A 87 -8.86 -2.82 9.22
C ALA A 87 -8.95 -1.46 9.92
N HIS A 88 -8.51 -0.39 9.25
CA HIS A 88 -8.73 0.96 9.73
C HIS A 88 -10.19 1.39 9.59
N LEU A 89 -10.86 1.01 8.49
CA LEU A 89 -12.26 1.36 8.23
C LEU A 89 -13.25 0.49 9.02
N ASP A 90 -12.89 -0.75 9.32
CA ASP A 90 -13.70 -1.68 10.10
C ASP A 90 -12.85 -2.39 11.16
N ALA A 91 -13.14 -2.10 12.44
CA ALA A 91 -12.45 -2.71 13.56
C ALA A 91 -12.72 -4.21 13.72
N ALA A 92 -13.75 -4.76 13.08
CA ALA A 92 -14.02 -6.20 13.03
C ALA A 92 -13.21 -6.93 11.96
N HIS A 93 -12.61 -6.20 11.01
CA HIS A 93 -11.79 -6.79 9.96
C HIS A 93 -10.50 -7.39 10.59
N PRO A 94 -10.09 -8.62 10.20
CA PRO A 94 -9.01 -9.35 10.84
C PRO A 94 -7.63 -8.67 10.74
N GLY A 95 -7.49 -7.74 9.79
CA GLY A 95 -6.26 -7.01 9.56
C GLY A 95 -5.13 -7.89 9.01
N LEU A 96 -3.93 -7.33 9.00
CA LEU A 96 -2.77 -8.01 8.45
C LEU A 96 -2.17 -8.90 9.54
N PRO A 97 -1.99 -10.21 9.30
CA PRO A 97 -1.37 -11.07 10.29
C PRO A 97 0.06 -10.60 10.58
N PRO A 98 0.48 -10.50 11.86
CA PRO A 98 1.83 -10.06 12.20
C PRO A 98 2.94 -10.87 11.53
N SER A 99 2.73 -12.19 11.35
CA SER A 99 3.67 -13.07 10.67
C SER A 99 3.96 -12.65 9.23
N ALA A 100 2.99 -12.09 8.49
CA ALA A 100 3.22 -11.60 7.14
C ALA A 100 4.25 -10.45 7.12
N LEU A 101 4.26 -9.59 8.14
CA LEU A 101 5.27 -8.53 8.25
C LEU A 101 6.62 -9.09 8.69
N GLU A 102 6.63 -10.02 9.65
CA GLU A 102 7.84 -10.60 10.22
C GLU A 102 8.61 -11.47 9.23
N GLU A 103 7.90 -12.23 8.40
CA GLU A 103 8.48 -13.15 7.42
C GLU A 103 8.79 -12.44 6.09
N GLU A 104 7.83 -11.68 5.55
CA GLU A 104 7.94 -11.21 4.17
C GLU A 104 8.76 -9.93 4.02
N LEU A 105 8.68 -8.99 4.96
CA LEU A 105 9.43 -7.74 4.83
C LEU A 105 10.95 -7.95 4.79
N PRO A 106 11.58 -8.75 5.68
CA PRO A 106 13.01 -9.00 5.60
C PRO A 106 13.39 -9.76 4.33
N ARG A 107 12.59 -10.76 3.94
CA ARG A 107 12.86 -11.59 2.76
C ARG A 107 12.81 -10.77 1.47
N LEU A 108 11.75 -9.99 1.28
CA LEU A 108 11.58 -9.12 0.11
C LEU A 108 12.65 -8.03 0.08
N ARG A 109 13.00 -7.44 1.23
CA ARG A 109 14.09 -6.45 1.32
C ARG A 109 15.42 -7.03 0.86
N THR A 110 15.79 -8.22 1.35
CA THR A 110 17.01 -8.91 0.91
C THR A 110 16.99 -9.15 -0.59
N GLY A 111 15.88 -9.67 -1.13
CA GLY A 111 15.73 -9.92 -2.56
C GLY A 111 15.84 -8.65 -3.42
N LEU A 112 15.26 -7.52 -2.97
CA LEU A 112 15.40 -6.22 -3.65
C LEU A 112 16.84 -5.70 -3.58
N GLN A 113 17.52 -5.83 -2.46
CA GLN A 113 18.92 -5.39 -2.31
C GLN A 113 19.86 -6.19 -3.21
N GLU A 114 19.69 -7.51 -3.27
CA GLU A 114 20.45 -8.37 -4.18
C GLU A 114 20.20 -8.01 -5.65
N ARG A 115 18.93 -7.85 -6.04
CA ARG A 115 18.54 -7.47 -7.40
C ARG A 115 19.10 -6.10 -7.76
N GLY A 116 18.96 -5.12 -6.88
CA GLY A 116 19.46 -3.75 -7.09
C GLY A 116 20.98 -3.68 -7.18
N GLY A 117 21.70 -4.57 -6.51
CA GLY A 117 23.16 -4.70 -6.66
C GLY A 117 23.59 -5.28 -8.01
N ARG A 118 22.77 -6.17 -8.62
CA ARG A 118 23.06 -6.80 -9.92
C ARG A 118 22.58 -5.96 -11.11
N ASN A 119 21.37 -5.43 -11.02
CA ASN A 119 20.72 -4.64 -12.06
C ASN A 119 19.98 -3.45 -11.40
N PRO A 120 20.65 -2.31 -11.22
CA PRO A 120 20.02 -1.15 -10.60
C PRO A 120 18.93 -0.57 -11.48
N ASP A 121 17.70 -0.54 -10.98
CA ASP A 121 16.56 0.12 -11.62
C ASP A 121 15.74 0.92 -10.61
N PHE A 122 14.92 1.84 -11.13
CA PHE A 122 14.08 2.73 -10.33
C PHE A 122 13.10 1.96 -9.44
N TRP A 123 12.39 0.96 -9.98
CA TRP A 123 11.34 0.25 -9.26
C TRP A 123 11.90 -0.61 -8.14
N THR A 124 13.02 -1.31 -8.37
CA THR A 124 13.71 -2.04 -7.31
C THR A 124 14.13 -1.11 -6.15
N ALA A 125 14.62 0.09 -6.46
CA ALA A 125 15.01 1.06 -5.44
C ALA A 125 13.79 1.65 -4.70
N ALA A 126 12.74 2.03 -5.43
CA ALA A 126 11.51 2.59 -4.85
C ALA A 126 10.78 1.56 -3.97
N SER A 127 10.75 0.29 -4.35
CA SER A 127 10.12 -0.77 -3.56
C SER A 127 10.73 -0.97 -2.17
N LEU A 128 12.00 -0.59 -1.95
CA LEU A 128 12.59 -0.60 -0.60
C LEU A 128 11.91 0.42 0.33
N ALA A 129 11.49 1.56 -0.22
CA ALA A 129 10.71 2.56 0.50
C ALA A 129 9.27 2.09 0.69
N ASP A 130 8.66 1.42 -0.30
CA ASP A 130 7.31 0.85 -0.18
C ASP A 130 7.22 -0.20 0.95
N LEU A 131 8.26 -1.02 1.15
CA LEU A 131 8.34 -1.94 2.30
C LEU A 131 8.35 -1.20 3.64
N ASP A 132 9.05 -0.07 3.72
CA ASP A 132 9.06 0.77 4.92
C ASP A 132 7.74 1.53 5.11
N LEU A 133 7.07 1.88 4.01
CA LEU A 133 5.74 2.51 4.03
C LEU A 133 4.70 1.56 4.62
N VAL A 134 4.71 0.27 4.24
CA VAL A 134 3.86 -0.76 4.86
C VAL A 134 4.13 -0.87 6.36
N MET A 135 5.40 -0.90 6.77
CA MET A 135 5.77 -0.93 8.19
C MET A 135 5.31 0.33 8.93
N LEU A 136 5.38 1.50 8.30
CA LEU A 136 4.88 2.76 8.86
C LEU A 136 3.36 2.70 9.06
N LEU A 137 2.60 2.20 8.08
CA LEU A 137 1.16 2.00 8.18
C LEU A 137 0.83 1.03 9.32
N ALA A 138 1.45 -0.16 9.34
CA ALA A 138 1.20 -1.20 10.35
C ALA A 138 1.44 -0.72 11.79
N ARG A 139 2.47 0.09 12.02
CA ARG A 139 2.77 0.67 13.34
C ARG A 139 1.86 1.83 13.74
N SER A 140 1.23 2.47 12.76
CA SER A 140 0.47 3.70 12.96
C SER A 140 -1.04 3.48 12.91
N LEU A 141 -1.51 2.37 12.33
CA LEU A 141 -2.92 1.97 12.20
C LEU A 141 -3.30 0.80 13.13
N PRO A 142 -2.93 0.76 14.42
CA PRO A 142 -3.28 -0.38 15.25
C PRO A 142 -4.80 -0.58 15.26
N ALA A 143 -5.23 -1.82 14.98
CA ALA A 143 -6.58 -2.26 15.29
C ALA A 143 -6.77 -2.04 16.79
N ALA A 144 -7.89 -1.43 17.18
CA ALA A 144 -8.15 -0.87 18.50
C ALA A 144 -7.59 -1.71 19.68
N GLU A 145 -6.33 -1.47 20.08
CA GLU A 145 -5.77 -2.01 21.31
C GLU A 145 -5.96 -1.02 22.46
N THR A 146 -6.51 -1.57 23.54
CA THR A 146 -7.06 -0.89 24.70
C THR A 146 -6.06 0.04 25.41
N ALA A 147 -6.55 1.26 25.66
CA ALA A 147 -5.87 2.33 26.37
C ALA A 147 -5.57 1.94 27.83
N ALA A 148 -4.42 1.29 28.09
CA ALA A 148 -3.95 1.14 29.47
C ALA A 148 -2.42 1.00 29.66
N ARG A 149 -1.62 0.75 28.62
CA ARG A 149 -0.18 0.46 28.78
C ARG A 149 0.76 1.43 28.06
N GLY A 150 0.93 2.60 28.68
CA GLY A 150 2.26 3.21 28.81
C GLY A 150 2.63 4.32 27.83
N ARG A 151 2.59 5.57 28.31
CA ARG A 151 3.11 6.78 27.64
C ARG A 151 4.54 6.63 27.09
N LYS A 152 5.39 5.81 27.73
CA LYS A 152 6.77 5.54 27.28
C LYS A 152 6.82 4.65 26.02
N ARG A 153 5.91 3.68 25.89
CA ARG A 153 5.77 2.83 24.69
C ARG A 153 5.22 3.64 23.52
N ALA A 154 4.30 4.57 23.78
CA ALA A 154 3.79 5.51 22.78
C ALA A 154 4.88 6.49 22.28
N ALA A 155 5.74 7.00 23.17
CA ALA A 155 6.86 7.87 22.79
C ALA A 155 7.88 7.11 21.92
N GLY A 156 8.29 5.90 22.33
CA GLY A 156 9.20 5.07 21.53
C GLY A 156 8.62 4.64 20.18
N ALA A 157 7.32 4.34 20.11
CA ALA A 157 6.63 4.08 18.84
C ALA A 157 6.61 5.32 17.94
N THR A 158 6.41 6.51 18.51
CA THR A 158 6.42 7.78 17.78
C THR A 158 7.78 8.07 17.16
N GLU A 159 8.86 7.89 17.93
CA GLU A 159 10.24 8.05 17.46
C GLU A 159 10.59 7.04 16.37
N ALA A 160 10.22 5.78 16.54
CA ALA A 160 10.44 4.74 15.54
C ALA A 160 9.71 5.03 14.21
N CYS A 161 8.48 5.56 14.26
CA CYS A 161 7.76 5.98 13.06
C CYS A 161 8.36 7.25 12.43
N ALA A 162 8.92 8.16 13.22
CA ALA A 162 9.65 9.32 12.69
C ALA A 162 10.92 8.87 11.95
N ALA A 163 11.71 7.97 12.53
CA ALA A 163 12.88 7.38 11.88
C ALA A 163 12.52 6.62 10.59
N LEU A 164 11.42 5.88 10.59
CA LEU A 164 10.87 5.26 9.37
C LEU A 164 10.54 6.30 8.30
N THR A 165 9.91 7.40 8.67
CA THR A 165 9.56 8.50 7.75
C THR A 165 10.80 9.07 7.08
N GLU A 166 11.87 9.34 7.83
CA GLU A 166 13.14 9.80 7.25
C GLU A 166 13.77 8.78 6.30
N ARG A 167 13.70 7.49 6.64
CA ARG A 167 14.24 6.42 5.79
C ARG A 167 13.46 6.30 4.48
N ILE A 168 12.13 6.38 4.52
CA ILE A 168 11.28 6.39 3.31
C ILE A 168 11.65 7.57 2.41
N LEU A 169 11.75 8.77 3.00
CA LEU A 169 12.14 9.99 2.28
C LEU A 169 13.50 9.85 1.58
N ALA A 170 14.52 9.40 2.32
CA ALA A 170 15.85 9.19 1.76
C ALA A 170 15.81 8.17 0.62
N THR A 171 15.12 7.04 0.82
CA THR A 171 15.08 5.95 -0.16
C THR A 171 14.33 6.34 -1.45
N TYR A 172 13.18 7.03 -1.37
CA TYR A 172 12.51 7.52 -2.58
C TYR A 172 13.33 8.59 -3.30
N ARG A 173 13.99 9.50 -2.58
CA ARG A 173 14.86 10.52 -3.21
C ARG A 173 16.02 9.88 -3.93
N ASP A 174 16.66 8.88 -3.32
CA ASP A 174 17.75 8.13 -3.94
C ASP A 174 17.27 7.34 -5.17
N ALA A 175 16.06 6.78 -5.14
CA ALA A 175 15.45 6.14 -6.30
C ALA A 175 15.21 7.15 -7.43
N LEU A 176 14.62 8.31 -7.12
CA LEU A 176 14.32 9.37 -8.09
C LEU A 176 15.59 9.98 -8.70
N ALA A 177 16.66 10.12 -7.92
CA ALA A 177 17.94 10.64 -8.39
C ALA A 177 18.61 9.77 -9.46
N ARG A 178 18.16 8.52 -9.66
CA ARG A 178 18.67 7.59 -10.69
C ARG A 178 18.10 7.84 -12.09
N GLY A 179 17.50 9.01 -12.32
CA GLY A 179 16.93 9.39 -13.63
C GLY A 179 15.49 8.92 -13.82
N ALA A 180 14.70 8.89 -12.74
CA ALA A 180 13.29 8.53 -12.82
C ALA A 180 12.54 9.45 -13.80
N SER A 181 11.74 8.82 -14.66
CA SER A 181 10.87 9.52 -15.60
C SER A 181 9.75 10.29 -14.88
N PRO A 182 9.14 11.29 -15.54
CA PRO A 182 7.96 11.98 -15.00
C PRO A 182 6.82 11.02 -14.65
N ARG A 183 6.65 9.95 -15.43
CA ARG A 183 5.64 8.92 -15.19
C ARG A 183 5.90 8.15 -13.89
N GLU A 184 7.14 7.76 -13.66
CA GLU A 184 7.57 7.04 -12.45
C GLU A 184 7.35 7.86 -11.19
N ARG A 185 7.74 9.15 -11.23
CA ARG A 185 7.44 10.08 -10.13
C ARG A 185 5.94 10.22 -9.88
N ALA A 186 5.16 10.41 -10.94
CA ALA A 186 3.71 10.51 -10.84
C ALA A 186 3.08 9.26 -10.21
N SER A 187 3.58 8.07 -10.53
CA SER A 187 3.10 6.82 -9.92
C SER A 187 3.33 6.77 -8.40
N LEU A 188 4.47 7.27 -7.89
CA LEU A 188 4.70 7.36 -6.44
C LEU A 188 3.73 8.35 -5.78
N VAL A 189 3.55 9.52 -6.39
CA VAL A 189 2.64 10.56 -5.88
C VAL A 189 1.20 10.05 -5.88
N GLU A 190 0.74 9.43 -6.97
CA GLU A 190 -0.61 8.84 -7.07
C GLU A 190 -0.84 7.77 -6.01
N ASN A 191 0.16 6.94 -5.70
CA ASN A 191 0.06 5.95 -4.64
C ASN A 191 -0.11 6.61 -3.25
N LEU A 192 0.69 7.63 -2.94
CA LEU A 192 0.60 8.34 -1.67
C LEU A 192 -0.70 9.14 -1.54
N ASP A 193 -1.17 9.75 -2.63
CA ASP A 193 -2.46 10.43 -2.68
C ASP A 193 -3.62 9.46 -2.45
N ALA A 194 -3.54 8.25 -3.02
CA ALA A 194 -4.52 7.21 -2.76
C ALA A 194 -4.51 6.77 -1.28
N LEU A 195 -3.34 6.58 -0.67
CA LEU A 195 -3.24 6.26 0.76
C LEU A 195 -3.81 7.38 1.62
N LEU A 196 -3.48 8.64 1.34
CA LEU A 196 -4.01 9.80 2.07
C LEU A 196 -5.54 9.90 1.98
N ALA A 197 -6.11 9.65 0.81
CA ALA A 197 -7.56 9.67 0.59
C ALA A 197 -8.27 8.52 1.31
N LEU A 198 -7.69 7.31 1.31
CA LEU A 198 -8.28 6.13 1.98
C LEU A 198 -8.06 6.13 3.50
N LEU A 199 -7.13 6.95 3.99
CA LEU A 199 -6.88 7.18 5.42
C LEU A 199 -7.80 8.25 6.02
N GLU A 200 -8.84 8.69 5.32
CA GLU A 200 -9.76 9.71 5.85
C GLU A 200 -10.33 9.26 7.22
N GLY A 201 -10.13 10.09 8.26
CA GLY A 201 -10.49 9.75 9.65
C GLY A 201 -9.40 9.02 10.45
N GLY A 202 -8.25 8.74 9.84
CA GLY A 202 -7.10 8.11 10.48
C GLY A 202 -6.26 9.04 11.36
N PRO A 203 -5.20 8.51 12.01
CA PRO A 203 -4.36 9.26 12.95
C PRO A 203 -3.72 10.49 12.27
N PRO A 204 -3.92 11.72 12.79
CA PRO A 204 -3.41 12.94 12.15
C PRO A 204 -1.90 12.91 11.89
N VAL A 205 -1.14 12.38 12.84
CA VAL A 205 0.33 12.25 12.76
C VAL A 205 0.76 11.34 11.59
N LEU A 206 0.00 10.29 11.29
CA LEU A 206 0.28 9.45 10.11
C LEU A 206 0.00 10.22 8.82
N GLY A 207 -1.14 10.92 8.75
CA GLY A 207 -1.48 11.78 7.63
C GLY A 207 -0.41 12.86 7.35
N ASP A 208 0.12 13.49 8.40
CA ASP A 208 1.20 14.48 8.29
C ASP A 208 2.50 13.87 7.75
N ARG A 209 2.87 12.67 8.20
CA ARG A 209 4.03 11.95 7.70
C ARG A 209 3.89 11.59 6.23
N LEU A 210 2.72 11.07 5.82
CA LEU A 210 2.45 10.73 4.43
C LEU A 210 2.46 11.97 3.52
N ARG A 211 1.85 13.09 3.95
CA ARG A 211 1.93 14.37 3.22
C ARG A 211 3.37 14.85 3.08
N ARG A 212 4.15 14.78 4.16
CA ARG A 212 5.57 15.16 4.12
C ARG A 212 6.38 14.29 3.15
N ILE A 213 6.13 12.98 3.12
CA ILE A 213 6.76 12.09 2.13
C ILE A 213 6.37 12.50 0.72
N ARG A 214 5.07 12.69 0.48
CA ARG A 214 4.48 13.03 -0.80
C ARG A 214 4.95 14.37 -1.37
N ASP A 215 5.03 15.42 -0.55
CA ASP A 215 5.44 16.77 -0.99
C ASP A 215 6.97 16.88 -1.21
N ALA A 216 7.72 15.87 -0.78
CA ALA A 216 9.19 15.85 -0.84
C ALA A 216 9.74 15.06 -2.04
N ILE A 217 8.87 14.43 -2.83
CA ILE A 217 9.19 13.57 -3.98
C ILE A 217 8.40 14.02 -5.21
#